data_AF-A0A7T8IG39-F1
#
_entry.id   AF-A0A7T8IG39-F1
#
_cell.length_a   1.000
_cell.length_b   1.000
_cell.length_c   1.000
_cell.angle_alpha   90.00
_cell.angle_beta   90.00
_cell.angle_gamma   90.00
#
_symmetry.space_group_name_H-M   'P 1'
#
loop_
_entity.id
_entity.type
_entity.pdbx_description
1 polymer ?
#
loop_
_entity_poly.entity_id
_entity_poly.type
_entity_poly.pdbx_seq_one_letter_code
_entity_poly.pdbx_strand_id
1 'polypeptide(L)' 'MAQILKFVYALMMFLSFFISVTNGGLFPCKNPTDCPLGLCIRPLKPLCIDFICECDDLRRKKKKIEN' A
#
# COMPACT_ATOMS: atom_id res chain seq x y z
N MET A 1 -30.51 6.39 23.93
CA MET A 1 -30.49 6.33 22.44
C MET A 1 -29.50 7.34 21.84
N ALA A 2 -29.55 8.63 22.21
CA ALA A 2 -28.64 9.66 21.68
C ALA A 2 -27.14 9.44 21.95
N GLN A 3 -26.74 8.83 23.07
CA GLN A 3 -25.33 8.52 23.36
C GLN A 3 -24.74 7.45 22.44
N ILE A 4 -25.53 6.42 22.11
CA ILE A 4 -25.11 5.33 21.23
C ILE A 4 -24.93 5.86 19.81
N LEU A 5 -25.82 6.76 19.35
CA LEU A 5 -25.69 7.44 18.05
C LEU A 5 -24.40 8.27 17.95
N LYS A 6 -24.02 8.97 19.03
CA LYS A 6 -22.75 9.72 19.09
C LYS A 6 -21.54 8.79 19.00
N PHE A 7 -21.59 7.64 19.67
CA PHE A 7 -20.51 6.65 19.61
C PHE A 7 -20.36 6.05 18.21
N VAL A 8 -21.47 5.67 17.57
CA VAL A 8 -21.45 5.14 16.19
C VAL A 8 -20.90 6.17 15.20
N TYR A 9 -21.27 7.45 15.35
CA TYR A 9 -20.76 8.52 14.48
C TYR A 9 -19.24 8.70 14.64
N ALA A 10 -18.72 8.71 15.87
CA ALA A 10 -17.30 8.79 16.13
C ALA A 10 -16.54 7.58 15.54
N LEU A 11 -17.13 6.39 15.62
CA LEU A 11 -16.55 5.15 15.09
C LEU A 11 -16.50 5.16 13.56
N MET A 12 -17.56 5.63 12.89
CA MET A 12 -17.59 5.82 11.44
C MET A 12 -16.52 6.81 10.95
N MET A 13 -16.34 7.93 11.67
CA MET A 13 -15.27 8.88 11.39
C MET A 13 -13.89 8.24 11.54
N PHE A 14 -13.67 7.48 12.62
CA PHE A 14 -12.41 6.79 12.86
C PHE A 14 -12.10 5.77 11.77
N LEU A 15 -13.07 4.94 11.40
CA LEU A 15 -12.93 3.97 10.31
C LEU A 15 -12.64 4.64 8.97
N SER A 16 -13.35 5.73 8.66
CA SER A 16 -13.13 6.48 7.41
C SER A 16 -11.71 7.03 7.34
N PHE A 17 -11.22 7.61 8.45
CA PHE A 17 -9.86 8.12 8.54
C PHE A 17 -8.83 7.00 8.45
N PHE A 18 -9.07 5.88 9.15
CA PHE A 18 -8.20 4.72 9.11
C PHE A 18 -8.09 4.14 7.70
N ILE A 19 -9.22 3.96 7.00
CA ILE A 19 -9.28 3.49 5.61
C ILE A 19 -8.57 4.48 4.69
N SER A 20 -8.74 5.79 4.88
CA SER A 20 -8.08 6.80 4.06
C SER A 20 -6.56 6.83 4.26
N VAL A 21 -6.08 6.66 5.49
CA VAL A 21 -4.64 6.62 5.79
C VAL A 21 -4.01 5.31 5.31
N THR A 22 -4.70 4.18 5.47
CA THR A 22 -4.21 2.88 4.99
C THR A 22 -4.26 2.76 3.46
N ASN A 23 -5.33 3.22 2.80
CA ASN A 23 -5.40 3.24 1.33
C ASN A 23 -4.59 4.36 0.68
N GLY A 24 -4.33 5.47 1.37
CA GLY A 24 -3.52 6.57 0.83
C GLY A 24 -2.07 6.19 0.53
N GLY A 25 -1.57 5.09 1.11
CA GLY A 25 -0.26 4.52 0.82
C GLY A 25 -0.23 3.49 -0.32
N LEU A 26 -1.39 3.06 -0.81
CA LEU A 26 -1.51 2.12 -1.93
C LEU A 26 -1.45 2.92 -3.23
N PHE A 27 -0.25 3.01 -3.82
CA PHE A 27 -0.09 3.55 -5.17
C PHE A 27 -0.58 2.48 -6.16
N PRO A 28 -1.73 2.68 -6.81
CA PRO A 28 -2.18 1.73 -7.80
C PRO A 28 -1.22 1.74 -8.99
N CYS A 29 -0.89 0.58 -9.50
CA CYS A 29 -0.03 0.42 -10.66
C CYS A 29 -0.59 -0.65 -11.60
N LYS A 30 -0.26 -0.52 -12.88
CA LYS A 30 -0.51 -1.57 -13.88
C LYS A 30 0.80 -2.14 -14.40
N ASN A 31 1.83 -1.29 -14.46
CA ASN A 31 3.19 -1.59 -14.85
C ASN A 31 4.15 -1.14 -13.75
N PRO A 32 5.34 -1.77 -13.63
CA PRO A 32 6.36 -1.34 -12.66
C PRO A 32 6.89 0.08 -12.92
N THR A 33 6.70 0.63 -14.12
CA THR A 33 7.03 2.01 -14.48
C THR A 33 6.05 3.04 -13.92
N ASP A 34 4.85 2.61 -13.51
CA ASP A 34 3.85 3.50 -12.91
C ASP A 34 4.24 3.85 -11.46
N CYS A 35 5.12 3.05 -10.86
CA CYS A 35 5.60 3.28 -9.50
C CYS A 35 6.71 4.33 -9.47
N PRO A 36 6.63 5.33 -8.57
CA PRO A 36 7.64 6.37 -8.49
C PRO A 36 9.01 5.77 -8.11
N LEU A 37 10.05 6.14 -8.86
CA LEU A 37 11.43 5.64 -8.68
C LEU A 37 12.02 5.98 -7.29
N GLY A 38 11.46 6.97 -6.60
CA GLY A 38 11.84 7.37 -5.24
C GLY A 38 10.97 6.76 -4.13
N LEU A 39 10.04 5.86 -4.44
CA LEU A 39 9.17 5.21 -3.45
C LEU A 39 9.99 4.33 -2.48
N CYS A 40 11.04 3.70 -3.00
CA CYS A 40 11.83 2.72 -2.27
C CYS A 40 13.26 3.22 -2.05
N ILE A 41 13.81 2.93 -0.87
CA ILE A 41 15.21 3.19 -0.55
C ILE A 41 16.04 2.02 -1.13
N ARG A 42 17.19 2.33 -1.76
CA ARG A 42 18.12 1.30 -2.22
C ARG A 42 18.50 0.36 -1.06
N PRO A 43 18.55 -0.97 -1.25
CA PRO A 43 18.60 -1.70 -2.54
C PRO A 43 17.23 -2.10 -3.14
N LEU A 44 16.13 -1.79 -2.48
CA LEU A 44 14.80 -2.23 -2.91
C LEU A 44 14.39 -1.49 -4.19
N LYS A 45 13.68 -2.20 -5.08
CA LYS A 45 13.09 -1.58 -6.27
C LYS A 45 11.56 -1.59 -6.14
N PRO A 46 10.89 -0.53 -6.60
CA PRO A 46 9.45 -0.54 -6.72
C PRO A 46 9.04 -1.57 -7.78
N LEU A 47 8.11 -2.46 -7.43
CA LEU A 47 7.48 -3.42 -8.30
C LEU A 47 5.97 -3.22 -8.23
N CYS A 48 5.31 -3.54 -9.34
CA CYS A 48 3.88 -3.65 -9.35
C CYS A 48 3.46 -5.08 -9.01
N ILE A 49 2.88 -5.29 -7.83
CA ILE A 49 2.40 -6.58 -7.33
C ILE A 49 0.93 -6.40 -6.98
N ASP A 50 0.05 -7.25 -7.52
CA ASP A 50 -1.40 -7.20 -7.26
C ASP A 50 -2.02 -5.80 -7.44
N PHE A 51 -1.58 -5.10 -8.50
CA PHE A 51 -1.97 -3.73 -8.85
C PHE A 51 -1.52 -2.64 -7.87
N ILE A 52 -0.54 -2.94 -7.03
CA ILE A 52 -0.03 -2.07 -5.97
C ILE A 52 1.48 -1.95 -6.10
N CYS A 53 2.01 -0.73 -5.92
CA CYS A 53 3.45 -0.53 -5.82
C CYS A 53 3.98 -1.05 -4.49
N GLU A 54 4.78 -2.11 -4.55
CA GLU A 54 5.49 -2.69 -3.41
C GLU A 54 7.00 -2.56 -3.60
N CYS A 55 7.72 -2.39 -2.50
CA CYS A 55 9.18 -2.38 -2.51
C CYS A 55 9.71 -3.81 -2.27
N ASP A 56 10.35 -4.40 -3.27
CA ASP A 56 10.94 -5.74 -3.15
C ASP A 56 12.39 -5.73 -3.66
N ASP A 57 13.19 -6.66 -3.13
CA ASP A 57 14.57 -6.85 -3.54
C ASP A 57 14.62 -7.81 -4.75
N LEU A 58 14.76 -7.23 -5.93
CA LEU A 58 14.90 -7.99 -7.18
C LEU A 58 16.11 -8.96 -7.20
N ARG A 59 17.09 -8.84 -6.28
CA ARG A 59 18.17 -9.84 -6.20
C ARG A 59 17.67 -11.18 -5.67
N ARG A 60 16.62 -11.20 -4.84
CA ARG A 60 16.01 -12.47 -4.36
C ARG A 60 15.25 -13.20 -5.46
N LYS A 61 14.54 -12.50 -6.37
CA LYS A 61 13.76 -13.16 -7.44
C LYS A 61 14.63 -13.78 -8.54
N LYS A 62 15.74 -13.14 -8.95
CA LYS A 62 16.66 -13.74 -9.94
C LYS A 62 17.22 -15.08 -9.46
N LYS A 63 17.55 -15.20 -8.17
CA LYS A 63 18.07 -16.44 -7.59
C LYS A 63 17.05 -17.59 -7.56
N LYS A 64 15.76 -17.30 -7.67
CA LYS A 64 14.67 -18.30 -7.68
C LYS A 64 14.29 -18.79 -9.08
N ILE A 65 14.73 -18.09 -10.13
CA ILE A 65 14.50 -18.48 -11.53
C ILE A 65 15.71 -19.27 -12.08
N GLU A 66 16.86 -19.18 -11.40
CA GLU A 66 18.13 -19.84 -11.78
C GLU A 66 18.46 -21.03 -10.86
N ASN A 67 17.45 -21.69 -10.27
CA ASN A 67 17.58 -22.93 -9.49
C ASN A 67 16.41 -23.86 -9.78
#